data_AF-A0A401GP64-F1
#
_entry.id   AF-A0A401GP64-F1
#
_cell.length_a   1.000
_cell.length_b   1.000
_cell.length_c   1.000
_cell.angle_alpha   90.00
_cell.angle_beta   90.00
_cell.angle_gamma   90.00
#
_symmetry.space_group_name_H-M   'P 1'
#
loop_
_entity.id
_entity.type
_entity.pdbx_description
1 polymer ?
#
loop_
_entity_poly.entity_id
_entity_poly.type
_entity_poly.pdbx_seq_one_letter_code
_entity_poly.pdbx_strand_id
1 'polypeptide(L)'
;MGTLALALLALLATAQAHTSALSLQSPRVTLFGPDATQLHTQPLLAQGVVPELTLGPVDALKLTFQVVDDEGKGVQPHQTFLRFVDEASGEEGIQPVRVTAGGKAKFELNMARPPASLPPTAAAPLNVTLLLGSFTHTPAKYDLFSLTVPPSLPLHVHPDEASFHPRPPIAHTFREPQKRPPPLVSALFTYFTVAPWLLLTTLWTQISPRLPHLLSPYTLPFMGCLGAFEVLLFWYWVDLRLGQVLLYSAGLGAVTVLAGQQALSRSAAWRANK
;
A
#
# COMPACT_ATOMS: atom_id res chain seq x y z
N MET A 1 -10.56 54.00 -49.27
CA MET A 1 -11.73 53.10 -49.08
C MET A 1 -11.63 52.41 -47.71
N GLY A 2 -11.65 53.15 -46.59
CA GLY A 2 -11.35 52.54 -45.28
C GLY A 2 -12.15 53.07 -44.08
N THR A 3 -13.01 54.07 -44.26
CA THR A 3 -13.73 54.73 -43.16
C THR A 3 -15.23 54.42 -43.11
N LEU A 4 -15.82 53.92 -44.20
CA LEU A 4 -17.23 53.52 -44.26
C LEU A 4 -17.51 52.12 -43.68
N ALA A 5 -16.51 51.23 -43.67
CA ALA A 5 -16.65 49.88 -43.11
C ALA A 5 -16.72 49.86 -41.58
N LEU A 6 -16.13 50.88 -40.91
CA LEU A 6 -16.12 50.98 -39.45
C LEU A 6 -17.45 51.52 -38.88
N ALA A 7 -18.20 52.30 -39.66
CA ALA A 7 -19.51 52.81 -39.23
C ALA A 7 -20.61 51.75 -39.28
N LEU A 8 -20.49 50.75 -40.17
CA LEU A 8 -21.48 49.67 -40.30
C LEU A 8 -21.34 48.60 -39.20
N LEU A 9 -20.16 48.50 -38.57
CA LEU A 9 -19.96 47.60 -37.42
C LEU A 9 -20.49 48.18 -36.10
N ALA A 10 -20.72 49.49 -36.01
CA ALA A 10 -21.22 50.15 -34.80
C ALA A 10 -22.74 50.11 -34.66
N LEU A 11 -23.49 49.84 -35.75
CA LEU A 11 -24.96 49.76 -35.71
C LEU A 11 -25.51 48.38 -35.34
N LEU A 12 -24.66 47.36 -35.17
CA LEU A 12 -25.06 46.01 -34.75
C LEU A 12 -24.96 45.80 -33.22
N ALA A 13 -24.76 46.86 -32.43
CA ALA A 13 -24.52 46.79 -31.00
C ALA A 13 -25.72 47.16 -30.11
N THR A 14 -26.91 47.37 -30.67
CA THR A 14 -28.13 47.66 -29.88
C THR A 14 -29.29 46.77 -30.27
N ALA A 15 -29.08 45.46 -30.23
CA ALA A 15 -30.14 44.55 -29.81
C ALA A 15 -29.80 44.16 -28.37
N GLN A 16 -30.04 45.08 -27.44
CA GLN A 16 -30.27 44.67 -26.06
C GLN A 16 -31.54 43.82 -26.11
N ALA A 17 -31.38 42.51 -26.27
CA ALA A 17 -32.40 41.59 -25.85
C ALA A 17 -32.66 41.96 -24.39
N HIS A 18 -33.84 42.52 -24.13
CA HIS A 18 -34.39 42.51 -22.80
C HIS A 18 -34.64 41.04 -22.49
N THR A 19 -33.59 40.40 -22.01
CA THR A 19 -33.59 38.97 -21.75
C THR A 19 -34.30 38.82 -20.42
N SER A 20 -35.59 38.51 -20.50
CA SER A 20 -36.43 38.33 -19.33
C SER A 20 -35.88 37.18 -18.46
N ALA A 21 -35.94 37.36 -17.15
CA ALA A 21 -35.34 36.45 -16.19
C ALA A 21 -36.29 35.28 -15.89
N LEU A 22 -35.78 34.06 -15.91
CA LEU A 22 -36.55 32.88 -15.53
C LEU A 22 -36.62 32.80 -14.00
N SER A 23 -37.82 32.89 -13.44
CA SER A 23 -38.06 32.72 -12.01
C SER A 23 -38.86 31.45 -11.71
N LEU A 24 -38.77 30.99 -10.46
CA LEU A 24 -39.47 29.80 -9.99
C LEU A 24 -40.70 30.19 -9.18
N GLN A 25 -41.86 29.72 -9.61
CA GLN A 25 -43.09 29.80 -8.83
C GLN A 25 -43.40 28.47 -8.16
N SER A 26 -43.70 28.56 -6.86
CA SER A 26 -44.14 27.45 -6.01
C SER A 26 -43.28 26.18 -6.05
N PRO A 27 -41.93 26.27 -5.92
CA PRO A 27 -41.13 25.06 -5.79
C PRO A 27 -41.49 24.36 -4.47
N ARG A 28 -41.85 23.08 -4.58
CA ARG A 28 -42.26 22.22 -3.47
C ARG A 28 -41.54 20.89 -3.54
N VAL A 29 -40.96 20.48 -2.42
CA VAL A 29 -40.39 19.15 -2.23
C VAL A 29 -41.30 18.37 -1.31
N THR A 30 -41.58 17.14 -1.74
CA THR A 30 -42.39 16.19 -0.97
C THR A 30 -41.62 14.89 -0.83
N LEU A 31 -41.47 14.43 0.42
CA LEU A 31 -40.87 13.15 0.77
C LEU A 31 -41.98 12.12 0.97
N PHE A 32 -41.84 10.96 0.33
CA PHE A 32 -42.70 9.80 0.48
C PHE A 32 -41.92 8.68 1.14
N GLY A 33 -42.52 8.09 2.18
CA GLY A 33 -42.00 6.89 2.83
C GLY A 33 -42.33 5.60 2.08
N PRO A 34 -41.95 4.44 2.64
CA PRO A 34 -42.10 3.13 2.00
C PRO A 34 -43.54 2.74 1.65
N ASP A 35 -44.54 3.28 2.37
CA ASP A 35 -45.97 3.02 2.14
C ASP A 35 -46.66 4.09 1.26
N ALA A 36 -45.89 4.89 0.52
CA ALA A 36 -46.36 6.08 -0.21
C ALA A 36 -47.07 7.13 0.68
N THR A 37 -46.87 7.06 1.99
CA THR A 37 -47.30 8.06 2.96
C THR A 37 -46.43 9.31 2.83
N GLN A 38 -47.07 10.49 2.78
CA GLN A 38 -46.36 11.76 2.72
C GLN A 38 -45.69 12.02 4.08
N LEU A 39 -44.37 11.90 4.14
CA LEU A 39 -43.60 12.10 5.37
C LEU A 39 -43.32 13.58 5.63
N HIS A 40 -43.01 14.33 4.57
CA HIS A 40 -42.65 15.74 4.71
C HIS A 40 -42.99 16.52 3.44
N THR A 41 -43.59 17.70 3.57
CA THR A 41 -43.84 18.64 2.47
C THR A 41 -43.27 19.99 2.88
N GLN A 42 -42.29 20.49 2.12
CA GLN A 42 -41.70 21.79 2.40
C GLN A 42 -41.74 22.68 1.13
N PRO A 43 -42.30 23.89 1.21
CA PRO A 43 -42.11 24.89 0.15
C PRO A 43 -40.66 25.38 0.20
N LEU A 44 -39.98 25.37 -0.94
CA LEU A 44 -38.65 25.92 -1.05
C LEU A 44 -38.77 27.44 -1.27
N LEU A 45 -38.11 28.23 -0.43
CA LEU A 45 -37.99 29.67 -0.68
C LEU A 45 -36.79 29.89 -1.60
N ALA A 46 -37.00 30.61 -2.70
CA ALA A 46 -36.02 30.75 -3.77
C ALA A 46 -34.69 31.42 -3.35
N GLN A 47 -34.61 32.04 -2.16
CA GLN A 47 -33.42 32.75 -1.68
C GLN A 47 -33.34 32.73 -0.14
N GLY A 48 -32.28 32.15 0.42
CA GLY A 48 -31.80 32.49 1.77
C GLY A 48 -31.30 31.33 2.62
N VAL A 49 -32.02 30.21 2.67
CA VAL A 49 -31.63 29.03 3.49
C VAL A 49 -31.87 27.76 2.69
N VAL A 50 -30.79 27.01 2.45
CA VAL A 50 -30.80 25.70 1.79
C VAL A 50 -31.28 24.68 2.83
N PRO A 51 -32.47 24.09 2.71
CA PRO A 51 -32.95 23.11 3.68
C PRO A 51 -32.18 21.80 3.53
N GLU A 52 -31.93 21.14 4.65
CA GLU A 52 -31.34 19.80 4.68
C GLU A 52 -32.46 18.75 4.69
N LEU A 53 -32.42 17.82 3.73
CA LEU A 53 -33.35 16.71 3.62
C LEU A 53 -32.58 15.39 3.69
N THR A 54 -33.13 14.42 4.41
CA THR A 54 -32.56 13.08 4.54
C THR A 54 -33.49 12.06 3.87
N LEU A 55 -32.95 11.22 2.99
CA LEU A 55 -33.68 10.11 2.38
C LEU A 55 -33.24 8.78 2.98
N GLY A 56 -34.20 7.91 3.28
CA GLY A 56 -33.97 6.51 3.55
C GLY A 56 -33.79 5.68 2.26
N PRO A 57 -33.42 4.39 2.40
CA PRO A 57 -33.10 3.52 1.26
C PRO A 57 -34.29 3.15 0.36
N VAL A 58 -35.52 3.36 0.82
CA VAL A 58 -36.75 3.02 0.08
C VAL A 58 -37.61 4.27 -0.17
N ASP A 59 -37.16 5.44 0.28
CA ASP A 59 -37.93 6.67 0.20
C ASP A 59 -37.96 7.23 -1.23
N ALA A 60 -39.02 7.97 -1.54
CA ALA A 60 -39.15 8.66 -2.81
C ALA A 60 -39.26 10.19 -2.60
N LEU A 61 -38.41 10.94 -3.28
CA LEU A 61 -38.43 12.40 -3.31
C LEU A 61 -39.16 12.88 -4.57
N LYS A 62 -40.22 13.66 -4.42
CA LYS A 62 -40.87 14.35 -5.55
C LYS A 62 -40.67 15.85 -5.43
N LEU A 63 -40.08 16.43 -6.47
CA LEU A 63 -39.90 17.87 -6.63
C LEU A 63 -40.88 18.37 -7.70
N THR A 64 -41.63 19.41 -7.37
CA THR A 64 -42.55 20.08 -8.30
C THR A 64 -42.25 21.56 -8.31
N PHE A 65 -42.21 22.16 -9.49
CA PHE A 65 -42.01 23.60 -9.66
C PHE A 65 -42.65 24.08 -10.96
N GLN A 66 -42.90 25.38 -11.03
CA GLN A 66 -43.32 26.04 -12.26
C GLN A 66 -42.30 27.10 -12.63
N VAL A 67 -41.78 27.05 -13.85
CA VAL A 67 -40.90 28.07 -14.42
C VAL A 67 -41.77 29.13 -15.05
N VAL A 68 -41.55 30.38 -14.65
CA VAL A 68 -42.25 31.54 -15.19
C VAL A 68 -41.27 32.60 -15.65
N ASP A 69 -41.75 33.42 -16.57
CA ASP A 69 -41.08 34.63 -17.01
C ASP A 69 -41.32 35.81 -16.05
N ASP A 70 -40.64 36.93 -16.27
CA ASP A 70 -40.85 38.18 -15.51
C ASP A 70 -42.32 38.67 -15.56
N GLU A 71 -43.04 38.33 -16.63
CA GLU A 71 -44.47 38.62 -16.79
C GLU A 71 -45.41 37.60 -16.09
N GLY A 72 -44.86 36.62 -15.38
CA GLY A 72 -45.61 35.56 -14.70
C GLY A 72 -46.22 34.51 -15.65
N LYS A 73 -45.90 34.56 -16.94
CA LYS A 73 -46.32 33.55 -17.93
C LYS A 73 -45.47 32.30 -17.80
N GLY A 74 -46.10 31.13 -17.83
CA GLY A 74 -45.39 29.85 -17.80
C GLY A 74 -44.60 29.64 -19.09
N VAL A 75 -43.29 29.43 -18.96
CA VAL A 75 -42.37 29.24 -20.10
C VAL A 75 -41.77 27.86 -20.02
N GLN A 76 -41.59 27.22 -21.17
CA GLN A 76 -40.84 25.97 -21.30
C GLN A 76 -39.39 26.26 -21.68
N PRO A 77 -38.41 26.11 -20.77
CA PRO A 77 -37.00 26.27 -21.11
C PRO A 77 -36.53 25.16 -22.06
N HIS A 78 -35.48 25.46 -22.83
CA HIS A 78 -34.85 24.49 -23.73
C HIS A 78 -34.00 23.48 -22.94
N GLN A 79 -33.41 23.92 -21.84
CA GLN A 79 -32.57 23.13 -20.95
C GLN A 79 -33.11 23.20 -19.53
N THR A 80 -33.35 22.05 -18.91
CA THR A 80 -33.76 21.94 -17.51
C THR A 80 -33.12 20.70 -16.90
N PHE A 81 -32.15 20.94 -16.03
CA PHE A 81 -31.39 19.88 -15.38
C PHE A 81 -31.36 20.09 -13.88
N LEU A 82 -31.51 19.00 -13.13
CA LEU A 82 -31.13 18.93 -11.74
C LEU A 82 -29.72 18.39 -11.66
N ARG A 83 -28.86 19.12 -10.97
CA ARG A 83 -27.47 18.73 -10.70
C ARG A 83 -27.35 18.37 -9.23
N PHE A 84 -26.82 17.20 -8.97
CA PHE A 84 -26.46 16.68 -7.65
C PHE A 84 -24.94 16.72 -7.56
N VAL A 85 -24.39 17.48 -6.61
CA VAL A 85 -22.93 17.60 -6.44
C VAL A 85 -22.56 17.15 -5.04
N ASP A 86 -21.58 16.26 -4.95
CA ASP A 86 -20.87 16.00 -3.70
C ASP A 86 -19.68 16.96 -3.61
N GLU A 87 -19.72 17.94 -2.71
CA GLU A 87 -18.66 18.94 -2.58
C GLU A 87 -17.34 18.35 -2.05
N ALA A 88 -17.39 17.21 -1.36
CA ALA A 88 -16.20 16.58 -0.81
C ALA A 88 -15.42 15.76 -1.85
N SER A 89 -16.13 15.04 -2.72
CA SER A 89 -15.52 14.24 -3.80
C SER A 89 -15.36 15.00 -5.11
N GLY A 90 -16.17 16.06 -5.33
CA GLY A 90 -16.24 16.78 -6.59
C GLY A 90 -17.02 16.04 -7.69
N GLU A 91 -17.61 14.89 -7.37
CA GLU A 91 -18.43 14.11 -8.29
C GLU A 91 -19.79 14.78 -8.50
N GLU A 92 -20.25 14.82 -9.74
CA GLU A 92 -21.55 15.38 -10.10
C GLU A 92 -22.42 14.41 -10.89
N GLY A 93 -23.71 14.42 -10.55
CA GLY A 93 -24.75 13.71 -11.27
C GLY A 93 -25.76 14.69 -11.87
N ILE A 94 -26.07 14.53 -13.16
CA ILE A 94 -27.01 15.43 -13.86
C ILE A 94 -28.22 14.64 -14.31
N GLN A 95 -29.41 15.14 -13.95
CA GLN A 95 -30.68 14.53 -14.28
C GLN A 95 -31.57 15.48 -15.08
N PRO A 96 -31.97 15.13 -16.33
CA PRO A 96 -32.94 15.92 -17.09
C PRO A 96 -34.30 15.92 -16.41
N VAL A 97 -34.95 17.09 -16.39
CA VAL A 97 -36.33 17.25 -15.92
C VAL A 97 -37.19 17.72 -17.09
N ARG A 98 -38.29 17.00 -17.33
CA ARG A 98 -39.24 17.37 -18.38
C ARG A 98 -40.15 18.49 -17.89
N VAL A 99 -40.11 19.63 -18.57
CA VAL A 99 -41.01 20.77 -18.36
C VAL A 99 -42.09 20.77 -19.43
N THR A 100 -43.33 21.03 -19.03
CA THR A 100 -44.48 21.17 -19.96
C THR A 100 -44.50 22.54 -20.62
N ALA A 101 -45.27 22.71 -21.70
CA ALA A 101 -45.43 24.00 -22.39
C ALA A 101 -45.90 25.15 -21.46
N GLY A 102 -46.64 24.83 -20.39
CA GLY A 102 -47.07 25.80 -19.37
C GLY A 102 -46.06 26.04 -18.24
N GLY A 103 -44.81 25.58 -18.38
CA GLY A 103 -43.72 25.78 -17.41
C GLY A 103 -43.77 24.85 -16.19
N LYS A 104 -44.75 23.95 -16.07
CA LYS A 104 -44.85 23.02 -14.94
C LYS A 104 -43.91 21.83 -15.14
N ALA A 105 -43.21 21.46 -14.07
CA ALA A 105 -42.28 20.34 -14.04
C ALA A 105 -42.54 19.44 -12.81
N LYS A 106 -42.36 18.14 -13.01
CA LYS A 106 -42.38 17.13 -11.95
C LYS A 106 -41.14 16.26 -12.09
N PHE A 107 -40.38 16.15 -11.02
CA PHE A 107 -39.26 15.24 -10.87
C PHE A 107 -39.55 14.27 -9.74
N GLU A 108 -39.20 13.00 -9.94
CA GLU A 108 -39.40 11.93 -8.96
C GLU A 108 -38.14 11.09 -8.89
N LEU A 109 -37.57 11.00 -7.70
CA LEU A 109 -36.37 10.28 -7.38
C LEU A 109 -36.73 9.17 -6.39
N ASN A 110 -36.60 7.92 -6.82
CA ASN A 110 -36.93 6.76 -6.00
C ASN A 110 -35.64 6.07 -5.54
N MET A 111 -35.41 5.98 -4.23
CA MET A 111 -34.21 5.35 -3.68
C MET A 111 -34.24 3.82 -3.71
N ALA A 112 -35.42 3.20 -3.88
CA ALA A 112 -35.50 1.74 -4.08
C ALA A 112 -34.88 1.31 -5.42
N ARG A 113 -34.82 2.22 -6.39
CA ARG A 113 -34.18 2.05 -7.71
C ARG A 113 -33.49 3.36 -8.10
N PRO A 114 -32.37 3.70 -7.44
CA PRO A 114 -31.71 4.98 -7.66
C PRO A 114 -31.21 5.03 -9.12
N PRO A 115 -31.37 6.18 -9.80
CA PRO A 115 -30.89 6.31 -11.17
C PRO A 115 -29.36 6.29 -11.20
N ALA A 116 -28.79 5.68 -12.24
CA ALA A 116 -27.33 5.59 -12.42
C ALA A 116 -26.63 6.94 -12.63
N SER A 117 -27.41 8.01 -12.85
CA SER A 117 -26.94 9.38 -12.96
C SER A 117 -26.66 10.05 -11.61
N LEU A 118 -27.02 9.43 -10.48
CA LEU A 118 -26.62 9.95 -9.17
C LEU A 118 -25.14 9.69 -8.92
N PRO A 119 -24.42 10.66 -8.32
CA PRO A 119 -23.02 10.46 -7.99
C PRO A 119 -22.90 9.37 -6.91
N PRO A 120 -21.84 8.56 -6.95
CA PRO A 120 -21.55 7.59 -5.89
C PRO A 120 -21.35 8.33 -4.57
N THR A 121 -22.34 8.21 -3.69
CA THR A 121 -22.41 9.01 -2.46
C THR A 121 -21.88 8.19 -1.28
N ALA A 122 -20.94 8.77 -0.54
CA ALA A 122 -20.43 8.20 0.70
C ALA A 122 -21.28 8.67 1.90
N ALA A 123 -20.83 9.70 2.62
CA ALA A 123 -21.48 10.20 3.83
C ALA A 123 -21.77 11.71 3.81
N ALA A 124 -21.25 12.45 2.81
CA ALA A 124 -21.47 13.88 2.69
C ALA A 124 -22.85 14.17 2.08
N PRO A 125 -23.51 15.29 2.46
CA PRO A 125 -24.76 15.71 1.85
C PRO A 125 -24.52 16.20 0.41
N LEU A 126 -25.40 15.82 -0.51
CA LEU A 126 -25.39 16.25 -1.90
C LEU A 126 -26.06 17.61 -2.06
N ASN A 127 -25.40 18.57 -2.69
CA ASN A 127 -25.99 19.86 -3.02
C ASN A 127 -26.82 19.74 -4.31
N VAL A 128 -28.12 20.04 -4.23
CA VAL A 128 -29.05 19.93 -5.36
C VAL A 128 -29.31 21.32 -5.96
N THR A 129 -28.83 21.53 -7.17
CA THR A 129 -29.00 22.76 -7.94
C THR A 129 -29.92 22.53 -9.13
N LEU A 130 -30.86 23.44 -9.39
CA LEU A 130 -31.61 23.51 -10.64
C LEU A 130 -30.91 24.45 -11.63
N LEU A 131 -30.65 23.93 -12.82
CA LEU A 131 -30.08 24.66 -13.94
C LEU A 131 -31.14 24.86 -15.03
N LEU A 132 -31.43 26.11 -15.36
CA LEU A 132 -32.37 26.52 -16.39
C LEU A 132 -31.63 27.26 -17.51
N GLY A 133 -31.87 26.83 -18.75
CA GLY A 133 -31.32 27.47 -19.94
C GLY A 133 -32.38 27.61 -21.03
N SER A 134 -32.38 28.76 -21.71
CA SER A 134 -33.21 29.02 -22.88
C SER A 134 -32.47 29.96 -23.82
N PHE A 135 -32.75 29.90 -25.13
CA PHE A 135 -32.12 30.82 -26.10
C PHE A 135 -32.60 32.26 -25.98
N THR A 136 -33.79 32.46 -25.40
CA THR A 136 -34.46 33.77 -25.33
C THR A 136 -34.47 34.39 -23.95
N HIS A 137 -34.11 33.63 -22.90
CA HIS A 137 -34.16 34.06 -21.51
C HIS A 137 -32.78 33.91 -20.86
N THR A 138 -32.54 34.66 -19.79
CA THR A 138 -31.24 34.63 -19.10
C THR A 138 -31.08 33.29 -18.37
N PRO A 139 -29.93 32.59 -18.49
CA PRO A 139 -29.69 31.36 -17.76
C PRO A 139 -29.84 31.57 -16.25
N ALA A 140 -30.53 30.65 -15.58
CA ALA A 140 -30.79 30.75 -14.15
C ALA A 140 -30.26 29.51 -13.42
N LYS A 141 -29.62 29.75 -12.28
CA LYS A 141 -29.11 28.74 -11.35
C LYS A 141 -29.77 28.95 -10.00
N TYR A 142 -30.44 27.91 -9.48
CA TYR A 142 -31.08 27.94 -8.17
C TYR A 142 -30.58 26.78 -7.32
N ASP A 143 -29.95 27.09 -6.19
CA ASP A 143 -29.58 26.08 -5.20
C ASP A 143 -30.83 25.77 -4.36
N LEU A 144 -31.30 24.53 -4.43
CA LEU A 144 -32.62 24.15 -3.92
C LEU A 144 -32.55 23.62 -2.49
N PHE A 145 -31.75 22.57 -2.25
CA PHE A 145 -31.64 21.89 -0.95
C PHE A 145 -30.40 20.99 -0.89
N SER A 146 -30.00 20.63 0.33
CA SER A 146 -28.94 19.67 0.60
C SER A 146 -29.56 18.32 0.93
N LEU A 147 -29.17 17.28 0.20
CA LEU A 147 -29.77 15.95 0.25
C LEU A 147 -28.79 14.92 0.82
N THR A 148 -29.08 14.39 1.99
CA THR A 148 -28.35 13.25 2.54
C THR A 148 -29.00 11.96 2.06
N VAL A 149 -28.25 11.17 1.28
CA VAL A 149 -28.68 9.89 0.70
C VAL A 149 -27.94 8.76 1.41
N PRO A 150 -28.52 7.55 1.54
CA PRO A 150 -27.81 6.42 2.11
C PRO A 150 -26.55 6.10 1.29
N PRO A 151 -25.49 5.58 1.94
CA PRO A 151 -24.24 5.28 1.26
C PRO A 151 -24.46 4.27 0.13
N SER A 152 -24.02 4.65 -1.08
CA SER A 152 -24.12 3.82 -2.28
C SER A 152 -22.79 3.13 -2.60
N LEU A 153 -22.72 2.48 -3.77
CA LEU A 153 -21.50 1.83 -4.29
C LEU A 153 -20.26 2.73 -4.17
N PRO A 154 -19.07 2.15 -3.97
CA PRO A 154 -17.83 2.92 -3.87
C PRO A 154 -17.59 3.75 -5.13
N LEU A 155 -16.89 4.88 -4.97
CA LEU A 155 -16.45 5.74 -6.07
C LEU A 155 -15.83 4.89 -7.18
N HIS A 156 -16.18 5.17 -8.43
CA HIS A 156 -15.65 4.42 -9.57
C HIS A 156 -14.20 4.86 -9.80
N VAL A 157 -13.26 4.15 -9.18
CA VAL A 157 -11.82 4.39 -9.34
C VAL A 157 -11.46 4.10 -10.80
N HIS A 158 -10.90 5.10 -11.49
CA HIS A 158 -10.45 4.90 -12.86
C HIS A 158 -9.32 3.86 -12.88
N PRO A 159 -9.32 2.87 -13.78
CA PRO A 159 -8.32 1.80 -13.76
C PRO A 159 -6.87 2.31 -13.81
N ASP A 160 -6.67 3.46 -14.47
CA ASP A 160 -5.36 4.09 -14.63
C ASP A 160 -4.97 5.01 -13.47
N GLU A 161 -5.86 5.32 -12.51
CA GLU A 161 -5.57 6.22 -11.37
C GLU A 161 -4.34 5.72 -10.60
N ALA A 162 -4.26 4.41 -10.34
CA ALA A 162 -3.14 3.78 -9.65
C ALA A 162 -1.78 3.87 -10.40
N SER A 163 -1.78 4.25 -11.68
CA SER A 163 -0.56 4.38 -12.49
C SER A 163 0.11 5.76 -12.37
N PHE A 164 -0.65 6.79 -11.97
CA PHE A 164 -0.16 8.16 -11.88
C PHE A 164 0.30 8.57 -10.48
N HIS A 165 0.28 7.64 -9.51
CA HIS A 165 0.75 7.89 -8.15
C HIS A 165 2.10 7.21 -7.87
N PRO A 166 3.00 7.87 -7.11
CA PRO A 166 4.20 7.22 -6.60
C PRO A 166 3.84 5.96 -5.82
N ARG A 167 4.45 4.82 -6.20
CA ARG A 167 4.25 3.56 -5.49
C ARG A 167 5.01 3.54 -4.18
N PRO A 168 4.48 2.86 -3.15
CA PRO A 168 5.21 2.71 -1.88
C PRO A 168 6.56 2.01 -2.11
N PRO A 169 7.62 2.42 -1.39
CA PRO A 169 8.94 1.81 -1.51
C PRO A 169 8.91 0.36 -1.01
N ILE A 170 9.58 -0.54 -1.73
CA ILE A 170 9.73 -1.95 -1.35
C ILE A 170 11.07 -2.12 -0.64
N ALA A 171 11.03 -2.53 0.63
CA ALA A 171 12.23 -2.82 1.42
C ALA A 171 12.49 -4.34 1.46
N HIS A 172 13.71 -4.76 1.16
CA HIS A 172 14.12 -6.16 1.33
C HIS A 172 14.35 -6.48 2.81
N THR A 173 13.61 -7.44 3.35
CA THR A 173 13.79 -7.94 4.72
C THR A 173 14.80 -9.09 4.74
N PHE A 174 15.98 -8.85 5.31
CA PHE A 174 16.98 -9.90 5.51
C PHE A 174 16.54 -10.91 6.55
N ARG A 175 17.07 -12.13 6.45
CA ARG A 175 16.85 -13.17 7.46
C ARG A 175 17.53 -12.76 8.77
N GLU A 176 16.82 -12.94 9.88
CA GLU A 176 17.37 -12.69 11.21
C GLU A 176 18.59 -13.60 11.49
N PRO A 177 19.65 -13.07 12.13
CA PRO A 177 20.81 -13.87 12.50
C PRO A 177 20.43 -14.92 13.55
N GLN A 178 21.01 -16.11 13.45
CA GLN A 178 20.81 -17.16 14.43
C GLN A 178 21.35 -16.74 15.80
N LYS A 179 20.56 -16.95 16.86
CA LYS A 179 20.95 -16.64 18.23
C LYS A 179 22.08 -17.57 18.69
N ARG A 180 23.21 -16.97 19.11
CA ARG A 180 24.35 -17.71 19.68
C ARG A 180 24.16 -17.92 21.19
N PRO A 181 24.64 -19.04 21.76
CA PRO A 181 24.58 -19.28 23.20
C PRO A 181 25.48 -18.30 23.98
N PRO A 182 25.21 -18.09 25.28
CA PRO A 182 26.05 -17.24 26.13
C PRO A 182 27.49 -17.76 26.23
N PRO A 183 28.52 -16.88 26.21
CA PRO A 183 29.92 -17.28 26.18
C PRO A 183 30.36 -18.06 27.43
N LEU A 184 29.75 -17.75 28.59
CA LEU A 184 30.03 -18.45 29.85
C LEU A 184 29.63 -19.93 29.76
N VAL A 185 28.47 -20.22 29.17
CA VAL A 185 28.00 -21.62 28.99
C VAL A 185 28.96 -22.36 28.07
N SER A 186 29.33 -21.75 26.94
CA SER A 186 30.31 -22.34 26.02
C SER A 186 31.66 -22.61 26.70
N ALA A 187 32.18 -21.68 27.49
CA ALA A 187 33.45 -21.84 28.20
C ALA A 187 33.42 -22.97 29.23
N LEU A 188 32.32 -23.12 29.99
CA LEU A 188 32.15 -24.23 30.94
C LEU A 188 32.20 -25.59 30.24
N PHE A 189 31.51 -25.75 29.11
CA PHE A 189 31.54 -26.99 28.37
C PHE A 189 32.90 -27.27 27.72
N THR A 190 33.60 -26.24 27.24
CA THR A 190 34.99 -26.39 26.78
C THR A 190 35.90 -26.92 27.89
N TYR A 191 35.76 -26.40 29.12
CA TYR A 191 36.50 -26.92 30.27
C TYR A 191 36.18 -28.40 30.54
N PHE A 192 34.90 -28.80 30.50
CA PHE A 192 34.53 -30.20 30.65
C PHE A 192 35.09 -31.11 29.57
N THR A 193 35.25 -30.63 28.33
CA THR A 193 35.92 -31.39 27.26
C THR A 193 37.42 -31.57 27.52
N VAL A 194 38.07 -30.58 28.12
CA VAL A 194 39.53 -30.62 28.42
C VAL A 194 39.84 -31.35 29.74
N ALA A 195 38.90 -31.40 30.68
CA ALA A 195 39.08 -31.98 32.02
C ALA A 195 39.57 -33.45 32.02
N PRO A 196 39.07 -34.38 31.18
CA PRO A 196 39.59 -35.75 31.12
C PRO A 196 41.07 -35.82 30.73
N TRP A 197 41.53 -34.92 29.85
CA TRP A 197 42.93 -34.85 29.44
C TRP A 197 43.83 -34.38 30.60
N LEU A 198 43.38 -33.40 31.38
CA LEU A 198 44.08 -32.96 32.59
C LEU A 198 44.13 -34.08 33.63
N LEU A 199 43.03 -34.81 33.82
CA LEU A 199 43.02 -35.96 34.73
C LEU A 199 44.02 -37.03 34.26
N LEU A 200 44.04 -37.36 32.98
CA LEU A 200 44.97 -38.34 32.42
C LEU A 200 46.44 -37.94 32.63
N THR A 201 46.79 -36.67 32.39
CA THR A 201 48.16 -36.20 32.61
C THR A 201 48.54 -36.22 34.08
N THR A 202 47.63 -35.87 34.99
CA THR A 202 47.88 -35.99 36.44
C THR A 202 48.12 -37.44 36.87
N LEU A 203 47.33 -38.38 36.34
CA LEU A 203 47.45 -39.80 36.69
C LEU A 203 48.78 -40.40 36.20
N TRP A 204 49.27 -39.98 35.03
CA TRP A 204 50.60 -40.38 34.54
C TRP A 204 51.74 -39.94 35.46
N THR A 205 51.64 -38.78 36.12
CA THR A 205 52.65 -38.36 37.10
C THR A 205 52.71 -39.30 38.32
N GLN A 206 51.58 -39.86 38.73
CA GLN A 206 51.50 -40.79 39.86
C GLN A 206 52.02 -42.18 39.51
N ILE A 207 51.69 -42.68 38.30
CA ILE A 207 52.08 -44.03 37.86
C ILE A 207 53.55 -44.06 37.37
N SER A 208 54.12 -42.91 36.98
CA SER A 208 55.51 -42.77 36.51
C SER A 208 55.90 -43.82 35.46
N PRO A 209 55.28 -43.79 34.26
CA PRO A 209 55.63 -44.73 33.19
C PRO A 209 57.10 -44.55 32.79
N ARG A 210 57.86 -45.65 32.82
CA ARG A 210 59.27 -45.64 32.37
C ARG A 210 59.29 -45.62 30.86
N LEU A 211 59.89 -44.58 30.28
CA LEU A 211 60.05 -44.40 28.84
C LEU A 211 61.54 -44.57 28.46
N PRO A 212 62.06 -45.82 28.41
CA PRO A 212 63.46 -46.05 28.09
C PRO A 212 63.76 -45.64 26.64
N HIS A 213 64.94 -45.07 26.42
CA HIS A 213 65.49 -44.76 25.09
C HIS A 213 64.72 -43.72 24.24
N LEU A 214 63.86 -42.87 24.84
CA LEU A 214 63.22 -41.77 24.10
C LEU A 214 64.21 -40.79 23.45
N LEU A 215 65.29 -40.47 24.16
CA LEU A 215 66.35 -39.58 23.68
C LEU A 215 67.42 -40.31 22.86
N SER A 216 67.13 -41.52 22.38
CA SER A 216 68.01 -42.23 21.47
C SER A 216 68.11 -41.48 20.13
N PRO A 217 69.30 -41.41 19.50
CA PRO A 217 69.49 -40.72 18.22
C PRO A 217 68.62 -41.29 17.09
N TYR A 218 68.10 -42.51 17.24
CA TYR A 218 67.23 -43.15 16.25
C TYR A 218 65.74 -42.93 16.53
N THR A 219 65.34 -42.72 17.79
CA THR A 219 63.93 -42.59 18.19
C THR A 219 63.47 -41.13 18.21
N LEU A 220 64.36 -40.21 18.59
CA LEU A 220 64.07 -38.77 18.66
C LEU A 220 63.68 -38.16 17.31
N PRO A 221 64.34 -38.47 16.17
CA PRO A 221 63.94 -37.94 14.86
C PRO A 221 62.53 -38.40 14.47
N PHE A 222 62.18 -39.65 14.77
CA PHE A 222 60.85 -40.19 14.49
C PHE A 222 59.77 -39.50 15.34
N MET A 223 60.02 -39.29 16.63
CA MET A 223 59.11 -38.54 17.51
C MET A 223 58.96 -37.07 17.07
N GLY A 224 60.06 -36.45 16.64
CA GLY A 224 60.04 -35.10 16.08
C GLY A 224 59.21 -35.01 14.80
N CYS A 225 59.27 -36.01 13.93
CA CYS A 225 58.42 -36.08 12.73
C CYS A 225 56.93 -36.24 13.06
N LEU A 226 56.59 -37.06 14.07
CA LEU A 226 55.20 -37.18 14.55
C LEU A 226 54.70 -35.85 15.13
N GLY A 227 55.51 -35.17 15.94
CA GLY A 227 55.17 -33.83 16.44
C GLY A 227 55.02 -32.80 15.32
N ALA A 228 55.87 -32.87 14.29
CA ALA A 228 55.76 -32.01 13.11
C ALA A 228 54.46 -32.25 12.32
N PHE A 229 53.96 -33.50 12.27
CA PHE A 229 52.65 -33.79 11.70
C PHE A 229 51.52 -33.12 12.50
N GLU A 230 51.54 -33.21 13.83
CA GLU A 230 50.53 -32.55 14.67
C GLU A 230 50.55 -31.02 14.49
N VAL A 231 51.73 -30.42 14.42
CA VAL A 231 51.88 -28.98 14.15
C VAL A 231 51.37 -28.63 12.75
N LEU A 232 51.67 -29.44 11.74
CA LEU A 232 51.17 -29.24 10.38
C LEU A 232 49.64 -29.30 10.33
N LEU A 233 49.02 -30.25 11.04
CA LEU A 233 47.56 -30.37 11.15
C LEU A 233 46.95 -29.19 11.90
N PHE A 234 47.59 -28.71 12.96
CA PHE A 234 47.16 -27.50 13.65
C PHE A 234 47.19 -26.29 12.72
N TRP A 235 48.25 -26.14 11.93
CA TRP A 235 48.38 -25.04 10.98
C TRP A 235 47.43 -25.15 9.78
N TYR A 236 47.07 -26.36 9.38
CA TYR A 236 45.96 -26.61 8.45
C TYR A 236 44.63 -26.08 8.98
N TRP A 237 44.35 -26.27 10.27
CA TRP A 237 43.14 -25.75 10.87
C TRP A 237 43.12 -24.21 10.92
N VAL A 238 44.28 -23.57 11.04
CA VAL A 238 44.39 -22.10 11.13
C VAL A 238 44.36 -21.41 9.77
N ASP A 239 45.18 -21.83 8.79
CA ASP A 239 45.38 -21.04 7.56
C ASP A 239 45.78 -21.85 6.29
N LEU A 240 46.39 -23.04 6.43
CA LEU A 240 46.89 -23.75 5.24
C LEU A 240 45.75 -24.25 4.34
N ARG A 241 46.00 -24.24 3.02
CA ARG A 241 45.11 -24.83 2.03
C ARG A 241 45.40 -26.32 1.85
N LEU A 242 44.38 -27.08 1.43
CA LEU A 242 44.48 -28.54 1.28
C LEU A 242 45.68 -28.99 0.42
N GLY A 243 45.93 -28.33 -0.71
CA GLY A 243 47.06 -28.67 -1.59
C GLY A 243 48.44 -28.47 -0.94
N GLN A 244 48.59 -27.46 -0.09
CA GLN A 244 49.84 -27.20 0.65
C GLN A 244 50.08 -28.26 1.71
N VAL A 245 49.03 -28.63 2.45
CA VAL A 245 49.11 -29.70 3.46
C VAL A 245 49.46 -31.03 2.81
N LEU A 246 48.84 -31.38 1.69
CA LEU A 246 49.16 -32.59 0.94
C LEU A 246 50.63 -32.60 0.48
N LEU A 247 51.15 -31.48 -0.03
CA LEU A 247 52.55 -31.38 -0.44
C LEU A 247 53.51 -31.50 0.76
N TYR A 248 53.25 -30.76 1.85
CA TYR A 248 54.11 -30.77 3.04
C TYR A 248 54.06 -32.11 3.77
N SER A 249 52.88 -32.72 3.90
CA SER A 249 52.70 -34.06 4.46
C SER A 249 53.32 -35.16 3.61
N ALA A 250 53.33 -35.04 2.28
CA ALA A 250 54.02 -35.99 1.41
C ALA A 250 55.54 -35.93 1.63
N GLY A 251 56.11 -34.73 1.67
CA GLY A 251 57.54 -34.53 1.96
C GLY A 251 57.92 -35.00 3.36
N LEU A 252 57.17 -34.57 4.39
CA LEU A 252 57.37 -34.98 5.77
C LEU A 252 57.14 -36.48 5.96
N GLY A 253 56.17 -37.06 5.26
CA GLY A 253 55.85 -38.48 5.27
C GLY A 253 57.01 -39.35 4.79
N ALA A 254 57.67 -38.96 3.69
CA ALA A 254 58.85 -39.68 3.21
C ALA A 254 59.98 -39.73 4.26
N VAL A 255 60.25 -38.60 4.93
CA VAL A 255 61.23 -38.52 6.02
C VAL A 255 60.80 -39.37 7.22
N THR A 256 59.51 -39.33 7.56
CA THR A 256 58.94 -40.06 8.69
C THR A 256 59.02 -41.57 8.49
N VAL A 257 58.82 -42.07 7.26
CA VAL A 257 58.95 -43.50 6.94
C VAL A 257 60.38 -43.99 7.19
N LEU A 258 61.39 -43.23 6.74
CA LEU A 258 62.81 -43.58 6.95
C LEU A 258 63.18 -43.54 8.43
N ALA A 259 62.82 -42.47 9.14
CA ALA A 259 63.06 -42.34 10.58
C ALA A 259 62.32 -43.43 11.37
N GLY A 260 61.09 -43.76 10.98
CA GLY A 260 60.27 -44.80 11.60
C GLY A 260 60.84 -46.19 11.42
N GLN A 261 61.33 -46.54 10.23
CA GLN A 261 61.97 -47.83 9.98
C GLN A 261 63.20 -48.02 10.87
N GLN A 262 64.03 -46.98 11.04
CA GLN A 262 65.20 -47.02 11.92
C GLN A 262 64.81 -47.10 13.40
N ALA A 263 63.83 -46.29 13.85
CA ALA A 263 63.35 -46.31 15.23
C ALA A 263 62.74 -47.66 15.63
N LEU A 264 61.89 -48.23 14.77
CA LEU A 264 61.19 -49.50 15.01
C LEU A 264 62.13 -50.70 14.94
N SER A 265 63.06 -50.74 13.98
CA SER A 265 64.06 -51.82 13.89
C SER A 265 64.98 -51.85 15.10
N ARG A 266 65.43 -50.69 15.60
CA ARG A 266 66.21 -50.59 16.85
C ARG A 266 65.39 -51.01 18.06
N SER A 267 64.13 -50.60 18.12
CA SER A 267 63.21 -51.01 19.19
C SER A 267 62.91 -52.51 19.19
N ALA A 268 62.91 -53.16 18.02
CA ALA A 268 62.83 -54.61 17.91
C ALA A 268 64.12 -55.30 18.37
N ALA A 269 65.30 -54.77 17.97
CA ALA A 269 66.59 -55.29 18.40
C ALA A 269 66.78 -55.22 19.94
N TRP A 270 66.34 -54.13 20.58
CA TRP A 270 66.38 -54.02 22.05
C TRP A 270 65.47 -55.02 22.76
N ARG A 271 64.37 -55.44 22.13
CA ARG A 271 63.48 -56.48 22.68
C ARG A 271 64.04 -57.89 22.49
N ALA A 272 64.76 -58.14 21.39
CA ALA A 272 65.37 -59.43 21.10
C ALA A 272 66.68 -59.67 21.89
N ASN A 273 67.38 -58.60 22.27
CA ASN A 273 68.63 -58.65 23.04
C ASN A 273 68.40 -58.52 24.56
N LYS A 274 67.20 -58.86 25.02
CA LYS A 274 66.75 -58.81 26.42
C LYS A 274 66.28 -60.20 26.82
#